data_AF-A0A562CG40-F1
#
_entry.id   AF-A0A562CG40-F1
#
_cell.length_a   1.000
_cell.length_b   1.000
_cell.length_c   1.000
_cell.angle_alpha   90.00
_cell.angle_beta   90.00
_cell.angle_gamma   90.00
#
_symmetry.space_group_name_H-M   'P 1'
#
loop_
_entity.id
_entity.type
_entity.pdbx_description
1 polymer ?
#
loop_
_entity_poly.entity_id
_entity_poly.type
_entity_poly.pdbx_seq_one_letter_code
_entity_poly.pdbx_strand_id
1 'polypeptide(L)'
;MKAMVYRGPYRVRVEEKPRPRIEHPGDAKGGTVAVVGAYGPMFSLVKFGDALNKGLTMRMNQCPVKRQWPRLFEHIRAGHLRPSELVTRRIPLEHVAEGYHMFSAKLDDCIKPVITPSAA
;
A
#
# COMPACT_ATOMS: atom_id res chain seq x y z
N MET A 1 5.09 5.07 -28.98
CA MET A 1 6.00 6.18 -28.63
C MET A 1 7.34 5.97 -29.31
N LYS A 2 8.00 7.03 -29.77
CA LYS A 2 9.36 6.95 -30.31
C LYS A 2 10.34 6.68 -29.17
N ALA A 3 11.13 5.62 -29.28
CA ALA A 3 12.14 5.24 -28.29
C ALA A 3 13.47 4.94 -28.99
N MET A 4 14.58 5.34 -28.36
CA MET A 4 15.93 5.00 -28.82
C MET A 4 16.27 3.57 -28.39
N VAL A 5 16.58 2.70 -29.36
CA VAL A 5 16.90 1.29 -29.16
C VAL A 5 18.37 1.05 -29.52
N TYR A 6 19.14 0.54 -28.55
CA TYR A 6 20.52 0.13 -28.74
C TYR A 6 20.60 -1.28 -29.32
N ARG A 7 21.38 -1.47 -30.40
CA ARG A 7 21.58 -2.75 -31.09
C ARG A 7 23.07 -3.13 -31.24
N GLY A 8 23.95 -2.50 -30.49
CA GLY A 8 25.40 -2.68 -30.55
C GLY A 8 26.17 -1.36 -30.68
N PRO A 9 27.51 -1.40 -30.62
CA PRO A 9 28.34 -0.19 -30.68
C PRO A 9 28.02 0.64 -31.91
N TYR A 10 27.74 1.94 -31.70
CA TYR A 10 27.34 2.90 -32.74
C TYR A 10 26.07 2.54 -33.53
N ARG A 11 25.33 1.50 -33.11
CA ARG A 11 24.09 1.05 -33.75
C ARG A 11 22.91 1.37 -32.84
N VAL A 12 22.46 2.62 -32.87
CA VAL A 12 21.22 3.09 -32.22
C VAL A 12 20.20 3.47 -33.28
N ARG A 13 18.92 3.11 -33.06
CA ARG A 13 17.80 3.48 -33.94
C ARG A 13 16.65 4.03 -33.12
N VAL A 14 15.89 4.96 -33.70
CA VAL A 14 14.59 5.35 -33.15
C VAL A 14 13.56 4.39 -33.70
N GLU A 15 12.87 3.68 -32.80
CA GLU A 15 11.81 2.74 -33.13
C GLU A 15 10.51 3.17 -32.47
N GLU A 16 9.40 2.78 -33.10
CA GLU A 16 8.08 2.91 -32.48
C GLU A 16 7.84 1.72 -31.54
N LYS A 17 7.73 2.01 -30.24
CA LYS A 17 7.45 1.03 -29.19
C LYS A 17 6.09 1.30 -28.55
N PRO A 18 5.38 0.28 -28.06
CA PRO A 18 4.20 0.49 -27.23
C PRO A 18 4.57 1.40 -26.05
N ARG A 19 3.63 2.25 -25.62
CA ARG A 19 3.84 3.07 -24.42
C ARG A 19 3.98 2.11 -23.23
N PRO A 20 5.05 2.17 -22.44
CA PRO A 20 5.25 1.25 -21.33
C PRO A 20 4.06 1.36 -20.38
N ARG A 21 3.50 0.21 -20.02
CA ARG A 21 2.47 0.09 -18.99
C ARG A 21 3.14 -0.38 -17.71
N ILE A 22 2.65 0.11 -16.57
CA ILE A 22 3.08 -0.39 -15.27
C ILE A 22 2.33 -1.71 -15.07
N GLU A 23 3.02 -2.84 -15.15
CA GLU A 23 2.42 -4.17 -14.98
C GLU A 23 2.63 -4.69 -13.55
N HIS A 24 3.72 -4.27 -12.92
CA HIS A 24 4.03 -4.50 -11.51
C HIS A 24 4.31 -3.18 -10.77
N PRO A 25 4.05 -3.09 -9.45
CA PRO A 25 4.42 -1.93 -8.64
C PRO A 25 5.92 -1.59 -8.72
N GLY A 26 6.76 -2.56 -9.07
CA GLY A 26 8.19 -2.38 -9.30
C GLY A 26 8.56 -1.78 -10.66
N ASP A 27 7.63 -1.60 -11.60
CA ASP A 27 7.93 -1.10 -12.96
C ASP A 27 7.94 0.43 -13.06
N ALA A 28 7.66 1.10 -11.95
CA ALA A 28 7.82 2.54 -11.85
C ALA A 28 9.31 2.90 -12.02
N LYS A 29 9.65 3.63 -13.07
CA LYS A 29 10.95 4.32 -13.20
C LYS A 29 10.77 5.77 -12.78
N GLY A 30 11.66 6.29 -11.94
CA GLY A 30 11.57 7.65 -11.39
C GLY A 30 10.43 7.85 -10.37
N GLY A 31 9.77 6.77 -9.94
CA GLY A 31 8.59 6.83 -9.08
C GLY A 31 8.89 6.97 -7.59
N THR A 32 7.84 7.19 -6.80
CA THR A 32 7.91 7.14 -5.33
C THR A 32 7.26 5.85 -4.82
N VAL A 33 7.98 5.11 -3.97
CA VAL A 33 7.48 3.95 -3.25
C VAL A 33 7.27 4.35 -1.79
N ALA A 34 6.00 4.32 -1.33
CA ALA A 34 5.65 4.58 0.07
C ALA A 34 5.48 3.25 0.81
N VAL A 35 6.29 3.00 1.82
CA VAL A 35 6.27 1.76 2.61
C VAL A 35 5.56 2.03 3.93
N VAL A 36 4.36 1.47 4.07
CA VAL A 36 3.45 1.66 5.23
C VAL A 36 3.32 0.37 6.08
N GLY A 37 3.78 -0.76 5.57
CA GLY A 37 3.80 -2.04 6.30
C GLY A 37 4.82 -2.06 7.43
N ALA A 38 4.54 -2.83 8.48
CA ALA A 38 5.50 -3.10 9.54
C ALA A 38 6.48 -4.20 9.08
N TYR A 39 7.79 -3.90 9.16
CA TYR A 39 8.86 -4.83 8.83
C TYR A 39 9.80 -4.95 10.04
N GLY A 40 10.12 -6.19 10.43
CA GLY A 40 11.13 -6.48 11.45
C GLY A 40 12.56 -6.32 10.91
N PRO A 41 13.59 -6.58 11.74
CA PRO A 41 14.99 -6.48 11.35
C PRO A 41 15.36 -7.62 10.38
N MET A 42 15.07 -7.43 9.10
CA MET A 42 15.48 -8.32 8.01
C MET A 42 16.35 -7.51 7.06
N PHE A 43 17.60 -7.94 6.89
CA PHE A 43 18.65 -7.14 6.24
C PHE A 43 18.43 -6.89 4.74
N SER A 44 17.47 -7.55 4.07
CA SER A 44 17.20 -7.24 2.66
C SER A 44 15.85 -7.75 2.16
N LEU A 45 14.78 -6.98 2.38
CA LEU A 45 13.50 -7.17 1.65
C LEU A 45 13.44 -6.32 0.37
N VAL A 46 14.43 -5.45 0.13
CA VAL A 46 14.46 -4.54 -1.02
C VAL A 46 15.76 -4.75 -1.81
N LYS A 47 15.62 -5.07 -3.10
CA LYS A 47 16.73 -5.10 -4.05
C LYS A 47 17.22 -3.69 -4.35
N PHE A 48 18.14 -3.16 -3.56
CA PHE A 48 18.63 -1.78 -3.68
C PHE A 48 19.19 -1.43 -5.06
N GLY A 49 19.88 -2.37 -5.71
CA GLY A 49 20.37 -2.17 -7.09
C GLY A 49 19.25 -1.89 -8.09
N ASP A 50 18.12 -2.60 -7.97
CA ASP A 50 16.95 -2.36 -8.83
C ASP A 50 16.33 -1.00 -8.54
N ALA A 51 16.23 -0.62 -7.26
CA ALA A 51 15.70 0.69 -6.87
C ALA A 51 16.56 1.84 -7.39
N LEU A 52 17.90 1.71 -7.31
CA LEU A 52 18.86 2.67 -7.85
C LEU A 52 18.73 2.79 -9.37
N ASN A 53 18.79 1.67 -10.10
CA ASN A 53 18.72 1.65 -11.55
C ASN A 53 17.37 2.17 -12.09
N LYS A 54 16.32 2.05 -11.29
CA LYS A 54 14.99 2.61 -11.60
C LYS A 54 14.83 4.06 -11.14
N GLY A 55 15.77 4.63 -10.39
CA GLY A 55 15.69 6.01 -9.89
C GLY A 55 14.53 6.23 -8.91
N LEU A 56 14.27 5.26 -8.04
CA LEU A 56 13.13 5.32 -7.12
C LEU A 56 13.38 6.22 -5.90
N THR A 57 12.35 6.97 -5.50
CA THR A 57 12.30 7.61 -4.18
C THR A 57 11.59 6.69 -3.19
N MET A 58 12.28 6.26 -2.14
CA MET A 58 11.69 5.43 -1.08
C MET A 58 11.24 6.32 0.08
N ARG A 59 9.97 6.25 0.49
CA ARG A 59 9.44 6.93 1.70
C ARG A 59 8.92 5.90 2.69
N MET A 60 9.47 5.92 3.90
CA MET A 60 9.19 4.90 4.91
C MET A 60 8.96 5.60 6.24
N ASN A 61 7.88 5.25 6.94
CA ASN A 61 7.64 5.69 8.31
C ASN A 61 6.59 4.81 8.98
N GLN A 62 6.57 4.84 10.32
CA GLN A 62 5.34 4.58 11.04
C GLN A 62 4.38 5.76 10.80
N CYS A 63 3.09 5.48 10.66
CA CYS A 63 2.12 6.51 10.36
C CYS A 63 2.15 7.62 11.45
N PRO A 64 2.39 8.90 11.10
CA PRO A 64 2.42 10.00 12.06
C PRO A 64 1.00 10.45 12.38
N VAL A 65 0.28 9.59 13.10
CA VAL A 65 -1.16 9.66 13.34
C VAL A 65 -1.62 11.05 13.78
N LYS A 66 -1.01 11.61 14.83
CA LYS A 66 -1.35 12.94 15.38
C LYS A 66 -1.28 14.07 14.35
N ARG A 67 -0.32 14.00 13.43
CA ARG A 67 -0.14 15.01 12.37
C ARG A 67 -1.23 14.91 11.29
N GLN A 68 -1.76 13.71 11.05
CA GLN A 68 -2.73 13.47 9.97
C GLN A 68 -4.20 13.66 10.42
N TRP A 69 -4.47 13.53 11.72
CA TRP A 69 -5.82 13.59 12.28
C TRP A 69 -6.66 14.81 11.86
N PRO A 70 -6.17 16.06 11.91
CA PRO A 70 -6.99 17.23 11.58
C PRO A 70 -7.60 17.12 10.17
N ARG A 71 -6.76 16.79 9.18
CA ARG A 71 -7.18 16.64 7.78
C ARG A 71 -8.15 15.46 7.60
N LEU A 72 -7.88 14.33 8.27
CA LEU A 72 -8.76 13.16 8.19
C LEU A 72 -10.16 13.46 8.75
N PHE A 73 -10.24 14.18 9.87
CA PHE A 73 -11.53 14.59 10.45
C PHE A 73 -12.27 15.60 9.57
N GLU A 74 -11.57 16.49 8.86
CA GLU A 74 -12.20 17.36 7.85
C GLU A 74 -12.83 16.54 6.73
N HIS A 75 -12.13 15.54 6.19
CA HIS A 75 -12.69 14.66 5.16
C HIS A 75 -13.92 13.88 5.65
N ILE A 76 -13.92 13.40 6.90
CA ILE A 76 -15.07 12.70 7.49
C ILE A 76 -16.26 13.66 7.65
N ARG A 77 -16.04 14.84 8.23
CA ARG A 77 -17.10 15.85 8.43
C ARG A 77 -17.69 16.35 7.12
N ALA A 78 -16.86 16.48 6.08
CA ALA A 78 -17.30 16.85 4.74
C ALA A 78 -17.98 15.69 3.98
N GLY A 79 -18.05 14.48 4.55
CA GLY A 79 -18.65 13.31 3.91
C GLY A 79 -17.80 12.68 2.80
N HIS A 80 -16.55 13.13 2.61
CA HIS A 80 -15.63 12.55 1.61
C HIS A 80 -15.21 11.12 1.95
N LEU A 81 -15.23 10.76 3.25
CA LEU A 81 -14.86 9.45 3.75
C LEU A 81 -15.84 9.00 4.84
N ARG A 82 -16.29 7.75 4.75
CA ARG A 82 -17.11 7.09 5.78
C ARG A 82 -16.41 5.82 6.27
N PRO A 83 -15.50 5.90 7.26
CA PRO A 83 -14.71 4.74 7.70
C PRO A 83 -15.53 3.55 8.20
N SER A 84 -16.78 3.79 8.63
CA SER A 84 -17.71 2.75 9.05
C SER A 84 -18.05 1.76 7.94
N GLU A 85 -17.92 2.14 6.66
CA GLU A 85 -18.16 1.24 5.52
C GLU A 85 -17.14 0.13 5.41
N LEU A 86 -15.95 0.30 6.00
CA LEU A 86 -14.94 -0.77 6.04
C LEU A 86 -15.27 -1.84 7.07
N VAL A 87 -16.11 -1.54 8.07
CA VAL A 87 -16.40 -2.44 9.18
C VAL A 87 -17.32 -3.57 8.72
N THR A 88 -16.78 -4.78 8.63
CA THR A 88 -17.52 -5.98 8.18
C THR A 88 -18.17 -6.75 9.32
N ARG A 89 -17.63 -6.63 10.54
CA ARG A 89 -18.09 -7.37 11.72
C ARG A 89 -18.02 -6.49 12.97
N ARG A 90 -19.04 -6.61 13.82
CA ARG A 90 -19.06 -6.05 15.18
C ARG A 90 -19.14 -7.21 16.15
N ILE A 91 -18.19 -7.29 17.07
CA ILE A 91 -17.98 -8.46 17.93
C ILE A 91 -18.06 -7.99 19.38
N PRO A 92 -18.96 -8.55 20.20
CA PRO A 92 -18.99 -8.28 21.63
C PRO A 92 -17.67 -8.66 22.30
N LEU A 93 -17.31 -7.95 23.37
CA LEU A 93 -16.03 -8.15 24.05
C LEU A 93 -15.87 -9.58 24.59
N GLU A 94 -16.95 -10.20 25.06
CA GLU A 94 -17.02 -11.59 25.50
C GLU A 94 -16.63 -12.60 24.41
N HIS A 95 -16.78 -12.23 23.14
CA HIS A 95 -16.45 -13.05 21.97
C HIS A 95 -15.13 -12.64 21.29
N VAL A 96 -14.31 -11.82 21.96
CA VAL A 96 -13.07 -11.28 21.35
C VAL A 96 -12.12 -12.38 20.86
N ALA A 97 -12.02 -13.51 21.57
CA ALA A 97 -11.15 -14.62 21.18
C ALA A 97 -11.55 -15.24 19.83
N GLU A 98 -12.86 -15.45 19.62
CA GLU A 98 -13.40 -15.91 18.35
C GLU A 98 -13.18 -14.85 17.25
N GLY A 99 -13.35 -13.57 17.60
CA GLY A 99 -13.04 -12.47 16.70
C GLY A 99 -11.60 -12.46 16.18
N TYR A 100 -10.63 -12.76 17.07
CA TYR A 100 -9.24 -12.93 16.67
C TYR A 100 -9.05 -14.16 15.76
N HIS A 101 -9.69 -15.29 16.06
CA HIS A 101 -9.62 -16.48 15.23
C HIS A 101 -10.15 -16.21 13.82
N MET A 102 -11.36 -15.64 13.71
CA MET A 102 -12.00 -15.28 12.44
C MET A 102 -11.11 -14.37 11.59
N PHE A 103 -10.55 -13.31 12.18
CA PHE A 103 -9.70 -12.35 11.46
C PHE A 103 -8.36 -12.97 11.04
N SER A 104 -7.72 -13.74 11.92
CA SER A 104 -6.43 -14.38 11.64
C SER A 104 -6.54 -15.47 10.58
N ALA A 105 -7.58 -16.32 10.68
CA ALA A 105 -7.86 -17.40 9.74
C ALA A 105 -8.57 -16.94 8.46
N LYS A 106 -8.88 -15.63 8.32
CA LYS A 106 -9.56 -15.02 7.17
C LYS A 106 -10.91 -15.69 6.85
N LEU A 107 -11.69 -15.98 7.88
CA LEU A 107 -13.01 -16.58 7.75
C LEU A 107 -14.09 -15.51 7.55
N ASP A 108 -15.22 -15.92 7.00
CA ASP A 108 -16.46 -15.15 6.91
C ASP A 108 -16.32 -13.75 6.30
N ASP A 109 -15.41 -13.59 5.33
CA ASP A 109 -15.09 -12.32 4.67
C ASP A 109 -14.81 -11.18 5.68
N CYS A 110 -14.20 -11.52 6.83
CA CYS A 110 -13.88 -10.56 7.88
C CYS A 110 -12.70 -9.66 7.47
N ILE A 111 -12.99 -8.45 7.00
CA ILE A 111 -11.98 -7.45 6.59
C ILE A 111 -11.61 -6.53 7.76
N LYS A 112 -12.60 -6.02 8.50
CA LYS A 112 -12.36 -5.10 9.62
C LYS A 112 -13.35 -5.38 10.76
N PRO A 113 -12.93 -6.15 11.77
CA PRO A 113 -13.71 -6.31 12.99
C PRO A 113 -13.61 -5.06 13.87
N VAL A 114 -14.69 -4.73 14.56
CA VAL A 114 -14.73 -3.75 15.66
C VAL A 114 -15.27 -4.43 16.91
N ILE A 115 -14.57 -4.29 18.02
CA ILE A 115 -15.02 -4.81 19.32
C ILE A 115 -15.97 -3.81 19.97
N THR A 116 -17.13 -4.28 20.42
CA THR A 116 -18.12 -3.49 21.16
C THR A 116 -18.08 -3.87 22.65
N PRO A 117 -17.58 -3.00 23.54
CA PRO A 117 -17.36 -3.32 24.95
C PRO A 117 -18.62 -3.52 25.79
N SER A 118 -19.75 -2.99 25.33
CA SER A 118 -21.06 -3.10 25.98
C SER A 118 -22.06 -3.71 25.01
N ALA A 119 -22.77 -4.75 25.44
CA ALA A 119 -24.10 -5.01 24.89
C ALA A 119 -24.91 -3.73 25.10
N ALA A 120 -25.30 -3.07 24.01
CA ALA A 120 -26.30 -2.02 24.06
C ALA A 120 -27.67 -2.65 24.32
#